data_AF-A0A932ZV31-F1
#
_entry.id   AF-A0A932ZV31-F1
#
_cell.length_a   1.000
_cell.length_b   1.000
_cell.length_c   1.000
_cell.angle_alpha   90.00
_cell.angle_beta   90.00
_cell.angle_gamma   90.00
#
_symmetry.space_group_name_H-M   'P 1'
#
loop_
_entity.id
_entity.type
_entity.pdbx_description
1 polymer ?
#
loop_
_entity_poly.entity_id
_entity_poly.type
_entity_poly.pdbx_seq_one_letter_code
_entity_poly.pdbx_strand_id
1 'polypeptide(L)'
;MRAESAAPTEPATLAEFQSNLRASVSRLLPALVKIRAVAGTNQTRGTAFFVRADGLLLANYRVANAGSDIEVFLADGRRMKAEYVIGDPEHDLAVLKVPGEGYPCVTIDRAADTRPGDWVAVVGNPFDHWGSVTLGIVNAVDRLQGSGVYRDVALVMDASINPGVEGGVVVDPRGNVVGIAGQLQFDDRTRDEIHFAIPTRVWHARIWERIEGGPRAEGRTPLPEGLPAQVRAASARVAPLLVRIHPKWKEARWGLVDPIPGPYTGTIVGPGEILGWSPTIRADGIEGYEVEFSDGTRLSAQRKGTDERRDLTLLVCEAAGRDWPRAEILDAQMLRPGQAVLSWSTTFEPLGGGPPGGEPRVVASPFFGIVSGLRRQQNAVQTDAPFLFCTAGGPLTDLDGRVIGVFTQLFGQMTQAGVAFTIPWADLLPTLPLLREGRDLGVPYLGAAFAPSGLSQGGVLLTKVMPDSPAAEAALEPADLILSCDGHPIRNATQLAKLIQEHLPDDRVTLTIEKGRTGERIDVPVTLRARPGE
;
A
#
# COMPACT_ATOMS: atom_id res chain seq x y z
N MET A 1 -41.27 30.01 3.73
CA MET A 1 -40.09 29.46 4.42
C MET A 1 -39.50 28.38 3.53
N ARG A 2 -38.35 28.63 2.89
CA ARG A 2 -37.58 27.57 2.23
C ARG A 2 -36.83 26.82 3.33
N ALA A 3 -36.96 25.50 3.38
CA ALA A 3 -36.18 24.67 4.29
C ALA A 3 -34.71 24.81 3.90
N GLU A 4 -33.91 25.38 4.79
CA GLU A 4 -32.46 25.26 4.74
C GLU A 4 -32.12 23.77 4.80
N SER A 5 -31.57 23.24 3.72
CA SER A 5 -30.98 21.91 3.69
C SER A 5 -29.76 21.96 4.62
N ALA A 6 -29.91 21.45 5.84
CA ALA A 6 -28.79 21.28 6.76
C ALA A 6 -27.65 20.53 6.04
N ALA A 7 -26.44 21.08 6.10
CA ALA A 7 -25.25 20.40 5.60
C ALA A 7 -25.15 19.00 6.23
N PRO A 8 -24.76 17.96 5.48
CA PRO A 8 -24.67 16.60 6.02
C PRO A 8 -23.74 16.58 7.24
N THR A 9 -24.30 16.23 8.39
CA THR A 9 -23.58 16.04 9.65
C THR A 9 -22.72 14.78 9.59
N GLU A 10 -21.67 14.76 10.41
CA GLU A 10 -20.72 13.66 10.55
C GLU A 10 -21.35 12.28 10.65
N PRO A 11 -20.73 11.27 10.04
CA PRO A 11 -20.91 9.92 10.51
C PRO A 11 -20.05 9.68 11.76
N ALA A 12 -20.70 9.66 12.94
CA ALA A 12 -20.11 9.17 14.19
C ALA A 12 -19.89 7.65 14.17
N THR A 13 -20.50 6.96 13.19
CA THR A 13 -20.41 5.51 13.02
C THR A 13 -20.10 5.11 11.56
N LEU A 14 -19.55 3.92 11.37
CA LEU A 14 -19.36 3.32 10.03
C LEU A 14 -20.69 3.19 9.26
N ALA A 15 -21.80 2.97 9.97
CA ALA A 15 -23.13 2.87 9.37
C ALA A 15 -23.59 4.20 8.77
N GLU A 16 -23.39 5.31 9.49
CA GLU A 16 -23.68 6.64 8.97
C GLU A 16 -22.75 6.99 7.80
N PHE A 17 -21.47 6.58 7.87
CA PHE A 17 -20.52 6.83 6.79
C PHE A 17 -20.99 6.15 5.51
N GLN A 18 -21.36 4.87 5.62
CA GLN A 18 -21.87 4.09 4.50
C GLN A 18 -23.20 4.66 3.96
N SER A 19 -24.10 5.12 4.85
CA SER A 19 -25.37 5.75 4.46
C SER A 19 -25.13 7.05 3.69
N ASN A 20 -24.26 7.92 4.20
CA ASN A 20 -23.90 9.18 3.58
C ASN A 20 -23.26 8.96 2.21
N LEU A 21 -22.28 8.06 2.12
CA LEU A 21 -21.62 7.73 0.85
C LEU A 21 -22.63 7.20 -0.18
N ARG A 22 -23.53 6.29 0.23
CA ARG A 22 -24.57 5.75 -0.67
C ARG A 22 -25.47 6.85 -1.21
N ALA A 23 -25.96 7.73 -0.34
CA ALA A 23 -26.82 8.85 -0.74
C ALA A 23 -26.08 9.81 -1.70
N SER A 24 -24.81 10.11 -1.41
CA SER A 24 -23.95 10.95 -2.24
C SER A 24 -23.74 10.35 -3.63
N VAL A 25 -23.34 9.08 -3.72
CA VAL A 25 -23.18 8.35 -4.99
C VAL A 25 -24.47 8.32 -5.78
N SER A 26 -25.61 8.00 -5.15
CA SER A 26 -26.90 7.96 -5.86
C SER A 26 -27.29 9.30 -6.48
N ARG A 27 -26.90 10.43 -5.88
CA ARG A 27 -27.09 11.77 -6.47
C ARG A 27 -26.12 12.07 -7.61
N LEU A 28 -24.91 11.53 -7.54
CA LEU A 28 -23.84 11.78 -8.51
C LEU A 28 -24.02 10.98 -9.80
N LEU A 29 -24.43 9.70 -9.72
CA LEU A 29 -24.47 8.78 -10.87
C LEU A 29 -25.20 9.34 -12.11
N PRO A 30 -26.36 10.04 -12.00
CA PRO A 30 -27.01 10.62 -13.17
C PRO A 30 -26.19 11.70 -13.90
N ALA A 31 -25.28 12.37 -13.21
CA ALA A 31 -24.41 13.41 -13.77
C ALA A 31 -23.18 12.83 -14.50
N LEU A 32 -22.88 11.54 -14.30
CA LEU A 32 -21.78 10.86 -14.98
C LEU A 32 -22.27 10.27 -16.31
N VAL A 33 -21.40 10.33 -17.31
CA VAL A 33 -21.66 9.83 -18.65
C VAL A 33 -20.52 8.93 -19.10
N LYS A 34 -20.80 8.02 -20.02
CA LYS A 34 -19.74 7.31 -20.75
C LYS A 34 -19.36 8.12 -21.98
N ILE A 35 -18.08 8.20 -22.26
CA ILE A 35 -17.58 8.85 -23.48
C ILE A 35 -16.81 7.87 -24.34
N ARG A 36 -16.96 8.04 -25.65
CA ARG A 36 -16.25 7.28 -26.68
C ARG A 36 -15.79 8.25 -27.75
N ALA A 37 -14.48 8.38 -27.94
CA ALA A 37 -13.91 9.19 -29.01
C ALA A 37 -13.25 8.28 -30.06
N VAL A 38 -13.45 8.60 -31.33
CA VAL A 38 -12.95 7.80 -32.46
C VAL A 38 -12.22 8.67 -33.48
N ALA A 39 -10.98 8.30 -33.83
CA ALA A 39 -10.22 8.83 -34.97
C ALA A 39 -9.66 7.68 -35.80
N GLY A 40 -10.23 7.49 -36.99
CA GLY A 40 -9.81 6.38 -37.87
C GLY A 40 -10.03 5.04 -37.17
N THR A 41 -8.96 4.27 -36.98
CA THR A 41 -8.99 2.99 -36.26
C THR A 41 -8.76 3.12 -34.75
N ASN A 42 -8.40 4.32 -34.27
CA ASN A 42 -8.12 4.55 -32.86
C ASN A 42 -9.43 4.87 -32.12
N GLN A 43 -9.65 4.20 -30.99
CA GLN A 43 -10.81 4.41 -30.14
C GLN A 43 -10.38 4.52 -28.69
N THR A 44 -10.89 5.56 -28.01
CA THR A 44 -10.76 5.70 -26.56
C THR A 44 -12.14 5.66 -25.91
N ARG A 45 -12.16 5.22 -24.65
CA ARG A 45 -13.35 5.15 -23.82
C ARG A 45 -13.01 5.62 -22.42
N GLY A 46 -13.99 6.20 -21.74
CA GLY A 46 -13.84 6.62 -20.36
C GLY A 46 -15.12 7.22 -19.82
N THR A 47 -14.97 7.94 -18.72
CA THR A 47 -16.04 8.65 -18.05
C THR A 47 -15.88 10.16 -18.29
N ALA A 48 -17.00 10.87 -18.36
CA ALA A 48 -17.06 12.31 -18.19
C ALA A 48 -18.22 12.65 -17.26
N PHE A 49 -18.35 13.90 -16.87
CA PHE A 49 -19.46 14.32 -16.02
C PHE A 49 -19.90 15.74 -16.27
N PHE A 50 -21.19 15.99 -16.05
CA PHE A 50 -21.80 17.30 -16.24
C PHE A 50 -21.40 18.25 -15.11
N VAL A 51 -20.83 19.39 -15.52
CA VAL A 51 -20.48 20.49 -14.63
C VAL A 51 -21.45 21.68 -14.78
N ARG A 52 -22.28 21.68 -15.83
CA ARG A 52 -23.29 22.71 -16.06
C ARG A 52 -24.53 22.12 -16.73
N ALA A 53 -25.70 22.60 -16.30
CA ALA A 53 -26.99 22.01 -16.67
C ALA A 53 -27.35 22.22 -18.15
N ASP A 54 -26.64 23.10 -18.84
CA ASP A 54 -26.77 23.32 -20.29
C ASP A 54 -25.96 22.28 -21.10
N GLY A 55 -25.28 21.32 -20.47
CA GLY A 55 -24.60 20.23 -21.16
C GLY A 55 -23.08 20.39 -21.28
N LEU A 56 -22.48 21.25 -20.45
CA LEU A 56 -21.02 21.32 -20.33
C LEU A 56 -20.50 20.12 -19.51
N LEU A 57 -19.51 19.42 -20.06
CA LEU A 57 -18.94 18.18 -19.53
C LEU A 57 -17.43 18.36 -19.27
N LEU A 58 -16.93 17.73 -18.22
CA LEU A 58 -15.51 17.59 -17.94
C LEU A 58 -15.07 16.13 -18.15
N ALA A 59 -13.91 15.96 -18.78
CA ALA A 59 -13.31 14.66 -19.09
C ALA A 59 -11.78 14.77 -19.00
N ASN A 60 -11.09 13.62 -19.09
CA ASN A 60 -9.66 13.65 -19.37
C ASN A 60 -9.38 13.99 -20.84
N TYR A 61 -8.30 14.75 -21.07
CA TYR A 61 -7.86 15.11 -22.42
C TYR A 61 -7.56 13.88 -23.25
N ARG A 62 -6.84 12.89 -22.71
CA ARG A 62 -6.48 11.67 -23.45
C ARG A 62 -7.68 10.86 -23.90
N VAL A 63 -8.77 10.90 -23.13
CA VAL A 63 -10.02 10.23 -23.52
C VAL A 63 -10.74 11.04 -24.59
N ALA A 64 -10.80 12.37 -24.45
CA ALA A 64 -11.50 13.24 -25.40
C ALA A 64 -10.76 13.50 -26.72
N ASN A 65 -9.43 13.52 -26.71
CA ASN A 65 -8.58 13.96 -27.83
C ASN A 65 -8.42 12.90 -28.93
N ALA A 66 -9.01 11.72 -28.77
CA ALA A 66 -8.82 10.63 -29.72
C ALA A 66 -9.65 10.77 -31.00
N GLY A 67 -10.36 11.88 -31.26
CA GLY A 67 -10.88 12.13 -32.60
C GLY A 67 -11.91 13.23 -32.80
N SER A 68 -12.37 13.33 -34.04
CA SER A 68 -13.37 14.30 -34.52
C SER A 68 -14.81 13.89 -34.22
N ASP A 69 -15.04 12.63 -33.81
CA ASP A 69 -16.37 12.14 -33.40
C ASP A 69 -16.33 11.69 -31.94
N ILE A 70 -16.94 12.49 -31.06
CA ILE A 70 -17.04 12.24 -29.63
C ILE A 70 -18.50 11.90 -29.33
N GLU A 71 -18.75 10.68 -28.90
CA GLU A 71 -20.07 10.22 -28.49
C GLU A 71 -20.17 10.17 -26.97
N VAL A 72 -21.28 10.70 -26.47
CA VAL A 72 -21.65 10.70 -25.05
C VAL A 72 -22.87 9.82 -24.87
N PHE A 73 -22.80 8.89 -23.93
CA PHE A 73 -23.89 8.02 -23.53
C PHE A 73 -24.34 8.44 -22.14
N LEU A 74 -25.62 8.76 -21.99
CA LEU A 74 -26.22 9.19 -20.74
C LEU A 74 -26.84 8.01 -20.01
N ALA A 75 -26.98 8.12 -18.68
CA ALA A 75 -27.54 7.08 -17.83
C ALA A 75 -28.99 6.71 -18.20
N ASP A 76 -29.72 7.61 -18.85
CA ASP A 76 -31.09 7.39 -19.36
C ASP A 76 -31.13 6.67 -20.72
N GLY A 77 -29.99 6.26 -21.26
CA GLY A 77 -29.87 5.55 -22.54
C GLY A 77 -29.74 6.46 -23.76
N ARG A 78 -29.84 7.79 -23.61
CA ARG A 78 -29.60 8.71 -24.74
C ARG A 78 -28.15 8.64 -25.19
N ARG A 79 -27.95 8.76 -26.51
CA ARG A 79 -26.65 8.90 -27.17
C ARG A 79 -26.60 10.23 -27.91
N MET A 80 -25.54 10.99 -27.71
CA MET A 80 -25.39 12.35 -28.24
C MET A 80 -23.98 12.54 -28.79
N LYS A 81 -23.83 13.41 -29.79
CA LYS A 81 -22.51 13.90 -30.19
C LYS A 81 -22.11 15.06 -29.30
N ALA A 82 -20.86 15.08 -28.88
CA ALA A 82 -20.26 16.17 -28.14
C ALA A 82 -19.33 17.00 -29.04
N GLU A 83 -19.36 18.31 -28.84
CA GLU A 83 -18.40 19.25 -29.37
C GLU A 83 -17.24 19.40 -28.40
N TYR A 84 -16.03 19.45 -28.94
CA TYR A 84 -14.82 19.76 -28.17
C TYR A 84 -14.74 21.27 -27.96
N VAL A 85 -14.69 21.72 -26.70
CA VAL A 85 -14.67 23.16 -26.36
C VAL A 85 -13.23 23.64 -26.16
N ILE A 86 -12.52 23.02 -25.22
CA ILE A 86 -11.14 23.36 -24.86
C ILE A 86 -10.49 22.15 -24.18
N GLY A 87 -9.17 22.08 -24.21
CA GLY A 87 -8.45 21.14 -23.38
C GLY A 87 -7.04 21.60 -23.04
N ASP A 88 -6.48 20.93 -22.06
CA ASP A 88 -5.17 21.14 -21.48
C ASP A 88 -4.45 19.78 -21.50
N PRO A 89 -3.64 19.52 -22.55
CA PRO A 89 -2.90 18.26 -22.68
C PRO A 89 -1.83 18.10 -21.60
N GLU A 90 -1.37 19.19 -20.98
CA GLU A 90 -0.33 19.17 -19.96
C GLU A 90 -0.85 18.68 -18.61
N HIS A 91 -2.15 18.82 -18.35
CA HIS A 91 -2.81 18.42 -17.09
C HIS A 91 -3.91 17.35 -17.28
N ASP A 92 -4.03 16.79 -18.48
CA ASP A 92 -5.01 15.77 -18.87
C ASP A 92 -6.47 16.21 -18.69
N LEU A 93 -6.81 17.45 -19.06
CA LEU A 93 -8.17 17.99 -18.91
C LEU A 93 -8.79 18.33 -20.26
N ALA A 94 -10.06 18.02 -20.46
CA ALA A 94 -10.84 18.45 -21.61
C ALA A 94 -12.27 18.81 -21.24
N VAL A 95 -12.79 19.84 -21.89
CA VAL A 95 -14.18 20.26 -21.77
C VAL A 95 -14.90 19.96 -23.07
N LEU A 96 -16.05 19.31 -22.90
CA LEU A 96 -16.94 18.91 -23.97
C LEU A 96 -18.30 19.58 -23.80
N LYS A 97 -19.07 19.65 -24.87
CA LYS A 97 -20.40 20.25 -24.88
C LYS A 97 -21.38 19.37 -25.65
N VAL A 98 -22.52 19.06 -25.04
CA VAL A 98 -23.65 18.39 -25.71
C VAL A 98 -24.84 19.35 -25.79
N PRO A 99 -25.71 19.21 -26.81
CA PRO A 99 -26.89 20.06 -26.96
C PRO A 99 -27.99 19.68 -25.97
N GLY A 100 -28.57 20.65 -25.27
CA GLY A 100 -29.71 20.44 -24.36
C GLY A 100 -29.59 21.25 -23.09
N GLU A 101 -30.57 21.11 -22.20
CA GLU A 101 -30.58 21.76 -20.89
C GLU A 101 -31.20 20.83 -19.82
N GLY A 102 -31.08 21.22 -18.55
CA GLY A 102 -31.64 20.46 -17.43
C GLY A 102 -30.83 19.21 -17.04
N TYR A 103 -29.57 19.11 -17.47
CA TYR A 103 -28.73 17.98 -17.10
C TYR A 103 -28.40 17.99 -15.60
N PRO A 104 -28.41 16.83 -14.93
CA PRO A 104 -27.92 16.71 -13.55
C PRO A 104 -26.43 17.08 -13.53
N CYS A 105 -26.01 17.84 -12.52
CA CYS A 105 -24.63 18.33 -12.41
C CYS A 105 -24.01 17.89 -11.11
N VAL A 106 -22.71 17.67 -11.12
CA VAL A 106 -21.93 17.45 -9.91
C VAL A 106 -21.72 18.76 -9.14
N THR A 107 -21.54 18.67 -7.82
CA THR A 107 -21.04 19.79 -7.01
C THR A 107 -19.52 19.71 -6.96
N ILE A 108 -18.83 20.79 -7.36
CA ILE A 108 -17.36 20.86 -7.35
C ILE A 108 -16.90 21.73 -6.18
N ASP A 109 -16.06 21.17 -5.31
CA ASP A 109 -15.33 21.97 -4.33
C ASP A 109 -14.07 22.56 -4.99
N ARG A 110 -14.10 23.87 -5.26
CA ARG A 110 -13.02 24.59 -5.95
C ARG A 110 -11.82 24.87 -5.06
N ALA A 111 -12.05 24.89 -3.75
CA ALA A 111 -11.04 25.18 -2.74
C ALA A 111 -10.74 23.92 -1.91
N ALA A 112 -10.94 22.74 -2.52
CA ALA A 112 -10.67 21.46 -1.89
C ALA A 112 -9.23 21.43 -1.35
N ASP A 113 -9.14 21.52 -0.02
CA ASP A 113 -7.92 21.38 0.76
C ASP A 113 -7.81 19.93 1.21
N THR A 114 -7.83 19.03 0.22
CA THR A 114 -7.69 17.59 0.43
C THR A 114 -6.34 17.31 1.07
N ARG A 115 -6.32 16.44 2.09
CA ARG A 115 -5.13 16.09 2.85
C ARG A 115 -4.96 14.57 2.94
N PRO A 116 -3.72 14.08 3.15
CA PRO A 116 -3.51 12.68 3.50
C PRO A 116 -4.40 12.23 4.67
N GLY A 117 -5.04 11.08 4.52
CA GLY A 117 -6.01 10.49 5.45
C GLY A 117 -7.47 10.88 5.21
N ASP A 118 -7.76 11.83 4.31
CA ASP A 118 -9.14 12.15 3.95
C ASP A 118 -9.77 10.99 3.16
N TRP A 119 -11.00 10.64 3.51
CA TRP A 119 -11.77 9.61 2.80
C TRP A 119 -12.23 10.11 1.45
N VAL A 120 -12.08 9.28 0.43
CA VAL A 120 -12.52 9.57 -0.93
C VAL A 120 -13.13 8.35 -1.58
N ALA A 121 -14.12 8.57 -2.44
CA ALA A 121 -14.63 7.55 -3.34
C ALA A 121 -14.37 7.95 -4.79
N VAL A 122 -13.97 6.99 -5.60
CA VAL A 122 -13.88 7.16 -7.06
C VAL A 122 -15.17 6.62 -7.67
N VAL A 123 -15.84 7.45 -8.47
CA VAL A 123 -17.07 7.09 -9.17
C VAL A 123 -16.86 7.24 -10.67
N GLY A 124 -17.16 6.18 -11.41
CA GLY A 124 -17.01 6.16 -12.87
C GLY A 124 -17.84 5.08 -13.54
N ASN A 125 -17.62 4.90 -14.84
CA ASN A 125 -18.31 3.92 -15.68
C ASN A 125 -17.31 2.98 -16.38
N PRO A 126 -16.73 1.98 -15.67
CA PRO A 126 -15.72 1.09 -16.22
C PRO A 126 -16.30 0.13 -17.27
N PHE A 127 -15.48 -0.26 -18.26
CA PHE A 127 -15.75 -1.36 -19.19
C PHE A 127 -17.16 -1.39 -19.83
N ASP A 128 -17.69 -0.23 -20.25
CA ASP A 128 -19.07 -0.04 -20.76
C ASP A 128 -20.20 -0.32 -19.75
N HIS A 129 -19.91 -0.68 -18.50
CA HIS A 129 -20.88 -0.83 -17.42
C HIS A 129 -21.25 0.52 -16.80
N TRP A 130 -22.44 0.59 -16.21
CA TRP A 130 -22.96 1.79 -15.55
C TRP A 130 -22.66 1.74 -14.06
N GLY A 131 -22.00 2.77 -13.55
CA GLY A 131 -21.78 2.98 -12.14
C GLY A 131 -20.83 1.97 -11.50
N SER A 132 -19.62 2.43 -11.20
CA SER A 132 -18.68 1.78 -10.30
C SER A 132 -18.29 2.75 -9.21
N VAL A 133 -18.12 2.23 -8.00
CA VAL A 133 -17.64 2.99 -6.85
C VAL A 133 -16.54 2.19 -6.18
N THR A 134 -15.39 2.81 -6.00
CA THR A 134 -14.30 2.31 -5.15
C THR A 134 -14.09 3.31 -4.02
N LEU A 135 -13.71 2.82 -2.85
CA LEU A 135 -13.54 3.62 -1.64
C LEU A 135 -12.10 3.49 -1.15
N GLY A 136 -11.54 4.59 -0.66
CA GLY A 136 -10.23 4.62 -0.04
C GLY A 136 -9.97 5.92 0.71
N ILE A 137 -8.70 6.18 0.99
CA ILE A 137 -8.20 7.41 1.57
C ILE A 137 -7.17 8.04 0.64
N VAL A 138 -7.00 9.35 0.79
CA VAL A 138 -5.91 10.08 0.16
C VAL A 138 -4.61 9.71 0.87
N ASN A 139 -3.62 9.19 0.14
CA ASN A 139 -2.32 8.85 0.71
C ASN A 139 -1.36 10.06 0.65
N ALA A 140 -1.40 10.82 -0.45
CA ALA A 140 -0.53 11.97 -0.69
C ALA A 140 -1.20 13.04 -1.57
N VAL A 141 -0.69 14.28 -1.50
CA VAL A 141 -1.21 15.44 -2.23
C VAL A 141 -0.04 16.26 -2.76
N ASP A 142 -0.18 16.83 -3.97
CA ASP A 142 0.82 17.73 -4.60
C ASP A 142 2.21 17.13 -4.72
N ARG A 143 2.28 15.80 -4.88
CA ARG A 143 3.54 15.07 -4.92
C ARG A 143 3.55 14.04 -6.02
N LEU A 144 4.15 14.42 -7.14
CA LEU A 144 4.84 13.53 -8.08
C LEU A 144 5.85 14.38 -8.88
N GLN A 145 7.13 14.26 -8.55
CA GLN A 145 8.22 14.71 -9.43
C GLN A 145 8.55 13.60 -10.43
N GLY A 146 8.05 13.72 -11.66
CA GLY A 146 8.29 12.74 -12.72
C GLY A 146 7.94 13.28 -14.12
N SER A 147 8.25 12.51 -15.17
CA SER A 147 7.90 12.86 -16.55
C SER A 147 6.47 12.44 -16.90
N GLY A 148 5.60 13.39 -17.23
CA GLY A 148 4.24 13.08 -17.69
C GLY A 148 3.27 14.23 -17.48
N VAL A 149 1.98 13.92 -17.61
CA VAL A 149 0.85 14.86 -17.57
C VAL A 149 0.39 15.21 -16.13
N TYR A 150 0.96 14.53 -15.13
CA TYR A 150 0.63 14.73 -13.71
C TYR A 150 1.78 15.40 -12.95
N ARG A 151 2.67 16.08 -13.69
CA ARG A 151 3.84 16.76 -13.14
C ARG A 151 3.35 17.85 -12.18
N ASP A 152 3.76 17.75 -10.93
CA ASP A 152 3.58 18.76 -9.86
C ASP A 152 2.22 18.82 -9.15
N VAL A 153 1.13 18.22 -9.66
CA VAL A 153 -0.19 18.34 -9.00
C VAL A 153 -1.09 17.11 -9.16
N ALA A 154 -1.09 16.22 -8.17
CA ALA A 154 -1.98 15.05 -8.10
C ALA A 154 -2.44 14.75 -6.67
N LEU A 155 -3.64 14.17 -6.54
CA LEU A 155 -4.03 13.37 -5.37
C LEU A 155 -3.60 11.93 -5.62
N VAL A 156 -2.96 11.31 -4.63
CA VAL A 156 -2.67 9.88 -4.60
C VAL A 156 -3.64 9.22 -3.63
N MET A 157 -4.22 8.08 -4.00
CA MET A 157 -5.18 7.35 -3.17
C MET A 157 -5.08 5.84 -3.35
N ASP A 158 -5.57 5.10 -2.36
CA ASP A 158 -5.72 3.64 -2.42
C ASP A 158 -7.11 3.21 -2.94
N ALA A 159 -7.99 4.18 -3.22
CA ALA A 159 -9.22 3.93 -3.97
C ALA A 159 -8.90 3.59 -5.42
N SER A 160 -9.29 2.39 -5.87
CA SER A 160 -8.90 1.89 -7.19
C SER A 160 -9.52 2.66 -8.35
N ILE A 161 -8.70 3.00 -9.33
CA ILE A 161 -9.12 3.52 -10.63
C ILE A 161 -8.86 2.43 -11.67
N ASN A 162 -9.94 1.91 -12.26
CA ASN A 162 -9.91 0.84 -13.26
C ASN A 162 -10.18 1.41 -14.67
N PRO A 163 -9.76 0.71 -15.74
CA PRO A 163 -10.03 1.15 -17.12
C PRO A 163 -11.51 1.47 -17.38
N GLY A 164 -11.74 2.65 -17.95
CA GLY A 164 -13.05 3.26 -18.21
C GLY A 164 -13.53 4.21 -17.11
N VAL A 165 -12.92 4.20 -15.92
CA VAL A 165 -13.19 5.18 -14.85
C VAL A 165 -12.45 6.49 -15.09
N GLU A 166 -11.38 6.49 -15.89
CA GLU A 166 -10.64 7.70 -16.26
C GLU A 166 -11.59 8.80 -16.75
N GLY A 167 -11.45 10.00 -16.18
CA GLY A 167 -12.33 11.16 -16.40
C GLY A 167 -13.56 11.18 -15.49
N GLY A 168 -13.74 10.17 -14.65
CA GLY A 168 -14.73 10.11 -13.58
C GLY A 168 -14.40 11.06 -12.43
N VAL A 169 -15.20 10.99 -11.36
CA VAL A 169 -15.08 11.90 -10.22
C VAL A 169 -14.45 11.22 -9.02
N VAL A 170 -13.59 11.95 -8.32
CA VAL A 170 -13.17 11.64 -6.95
C VAL A 170 -13.95 12.54 -6.02
N VAL A 171 -14.67 11.94 -5.07
CA VAL A 171 -15.60 12.67 -4.20
C VAL A 171 -15.31 12.44 -2.72
N ASP A 172 -15.55 13.48 -1.92
CA ASP A 172 -15.62 13.34 -0.47
C ASP A 172 -16.89 12.56 -0.05
N PRO A 173 -17.04 12.14 1.22
CA PRO A 173 -18.22 11.40 1.68
C PRO A 173 -19.55 12.16 1.53
N ARG A 174 -19.50 13.49 1.35
CA ARG A 174 -20.67 14.36 1.12
C ARG A 174 -21.10 14.40 -0.34
N GLY A 175 -20.25 13.88 -1.24
CA GLY A 175 -20.47 13.87 -2.68
C GLY A 175 -19.92 15.09 -3.40
N ASN A 176 -19.09 15.91 -2.75
CA ASN A 176 -18.41 17.00 -3.42
C ASN A 176 -17.25 16.44 -4.23
N VAL A 177 -17.14 16.82 -5.50
CA VAL A 177 -15.99 16.50 -6.32
C VAL A 177 -14.77 17.26 -5.80
N VAL A 178 -13.73 16.51 -5.46
CA VAL A 178 -12.41 16.99 -4.99
C VAL A 178 -11.29 16.68 -5.98
N GLY A 179 -11.55 15.80 -6.94
CA GLY A 179 -10.64 15.53 -8.05
C GLY A 179 -11.30 14.82 -9.23
N ILE A 180 -10.54 14.67 -10.32
CA ILE A 180 -10.93 13.96 -11.53
C ILE A 180 -10.05 12.72 -11.64
N ALA A 181 -10.64 11.54 -11.74
CA ALA A 181 -9.91 10.28 -11.80
C ALA A 181 -8.98 10.29 -13.02
N GLY A 182 -7.67 10.17 -12.79
CA GLY A 182 -6.67 10.11 -13.85
C GLY A 182 -6.44 8.69 -14.35
N GLN A 183 -5.46 8.54 -15.23
CA GLN A 183 -5.05 7.23 -15.72
C GLN A 183 -4.27 6.48 -14.63
N LEU A 184 -4.54 5.17 -14.49
CA LEU A 184 -3.69 4.28 -13.70
C LEU A 184 -2.26 4.35 -14.23
N GLN A 185 -1.29 4.60 -13.35
CA GLN A 185 0.11 4.50 -13.69
C GLN A 185 0.74 3.37 -12.90
N PHE A 186 1.66 2.69 -13.57
CA PHE A 186 2.58 1.77 -12.94
C PHE A 186 3.87 2.53 -12.69
N ASP A 187 4.45 2.38 -11.50
CA ASP A 187 5.86 2.70 -11.33
C ASP A 187 6.66 1.67 -12.13
N ASP A 188 7.34 2.09 -13.20
CA ASP A 188 8.08 1.20 -14.10
C ASP A 188 9.18 0.38 -13.38
N ARG A 189 9.61 0.81 -12.18
CA ARG A 189 10.66 0.17 -11.38
C ARG A 189 10.10 -0.74 -10.30
N THR A 190 9.07 -0.33 -9.57
CA THR A 190 8.46 -1.17 -8.51
C THR A 190 7.31 -2.04 -9.01
N ARG A 191 6.75 -1.72 -10.19
CA ARG A 191 5.49 -2.26 -10.72
C ARG A 191 4.29 -2.05 -9.79
N ASP A 192 4.39 -1.09 -8.87
CA ASP A 192 3.27 -0.72 -8.01
C ASP A 192 2.15 -0.09 -8.84
N GLU A 193 0.92 -0.50 -8.57
CA GLU A 193 -0.28 0.16 -9.08
C GLU A 193 -0.56 1.39 -8.22
N ILE A 194 -0.47 2.58 -8.82
CA ILE A 194 -0.72 3.82 -8.11
C ILE A 194 -1.86 4.58 -8.79
N HIS A 195 -2.85 4.96 -8.00
CA HIS A 195 -4.04 5.65 -8.47
C HIS A 195 -3.94 7.15 -8.20
N PHE A 196 -4.13 7.94 -9.26
CA PHE A 196 -3.99 9.39 -9.23
C PHE A 196 -5.28 10.09 -9.65
N ALA A 197 -5.53 11.25 -9.05
CA ALA A 197 -6.57 12.15 -9.51
C ALA A 197 -6.06 13.58 -9.63
N ILE A 198 -6.59 14.31 -10.61
CA ILE A 198 -6.30 15.72 -10.84
C ILE A 198 -7.12 16.52 -9.83
N PRO A 199 -6.51 17.27 -8.89
CA PRO A 199 -7.26 18.06 -7.93
C PRO A 199 -8.16 19.10 -8.62
N THR A 200 -9.34 19.34 -8.08
CA THR A 200 -10.29 20.33 -8.64
C THR A 200 -9.72 21.75 -8.72
N ARG A 201 -8.78 22.10 -7.83
CA ARG A 201 -8.05 23.38 -7.90
C ARG A 201 -7.25 23.54 -9.19
N VAL A 202 -6.70 22.47 -9.77
CA VAL A 202 -5.96 22.52 -11.06
C VAL A 202 -6.92 22.84 -12.18
N TRP A 203 -8.03 22.11 -12.24
CA TRP A 203 -9.06 22.36 -13.23
C TRP A 203 -9.61 23.79 -13.11
N HIS A 204 -9.83 24.27 -11.88
CA HIS A 204 -10.24 25.64 -11.64
C HIS A 204 -9.19 26.66 -12.15
N ALA A 205 -7.92 26.47 -11.85
CA ALA A 205 -6.89 27.42 -12.29
C ALA A 205 -6.64 27.39 -13.82
N ARG A 206 -6.79 26.22 -14.46
CA ARG A 206 -6.34 26.02 -15.86
C ARG A 206 -7.44 26.14 -16.91
N ILE A 207 -8.62 25.63 -16.61
CA ILE A 207 -9.72 25.50 -17.57
C ILE A 207 -10.86 26.44 -17.20
N TRP A 208 -11.24 26.48 -15.92
CA TRP A 208 -12.42 27.19 -15.44
C TRP A 208 -12.40 28.68 -15.78
N GLU A 209 -11.30 29.37 -15.50
CA GLU A 209 -11.14 30.81 -15.77
C GLU A 209 -11.20 31.17 -17.26
N ARG A 210 -11.07 30.17 -18.15
CA ARG A 210 -11.08 30.35 -19.60
C ARG A 210 -12.47 30.12 -20.22
N ILE A 211 -13.49 29.80 -19.44
CA ILE A 211 -14.84 29.49 -19.91
C ILE A 211 -15.86 30.44 -19.27
N GLU A 212 -16.69 31.10 -20.07
CA GLU A 212 -17.76 31.99 -19.58
C GLU A 212 -18.90 31.23 -18.86
N GLY A 213 -19.39 31.76 -17.73
CA GLY A 213 -20.65 31.36 -17.10
C GLY A 213 -20.62 30.07 -16.27
N GLY A 214 -19.83 30.02 -15.21
CA GLY A 214 -19.54 28.77 -14.52
C GLY A 214 -20.55 28.07 -13.63
N PRO A 215 -20.35 26.74 -13.34
CA PRO A 215 -20.93 26.02 -12.23
C PRO A 215 -21.09 26.85 -10.97
N ARG A 216 -22.14 26.53 -10.23
CA ARG A 216 -22.31 26.96 -8.84
C ARG A 216 -21.12 26.43 -8.04
N ALA A 217 -20.34 27.36 -7.49
CA ALA A 217 -19.36 27.08 -6.47
C ALA A 217 -20.06 27.09 -5.12
N GLU A 218 -19.82 26.09 -4.29
CA GLU A 218 -20.09 26.21 -2.87
C GLU A 218 -18.80 26.63 -2.16
N GLY A 219 -18.95 27.42 -1.08
CA GLY A 219 -17.84 27.80 -0.23
C GLY A 219 -17.26 26.60 0.49
N ARG A 220 -15.97 26.69 0.84
CA ARG A 220 -15.23 25.70 1.62
C ARG A 220 -16.08 25.20 2.78
N THR A 221 -16.44 23.92 2.76
CA THR A 221 -17.00 23.26 3.94
C THR A 221 -15.89 22.37 4.50
N PRO A 222 -15.24 22.74 5.62
CA PRO A 222 -14.25 21.89 6.27
C PRO A 222 -14.81 20.47 6.39
N LEU A 223 -13.97 19.46 6.14
CA LEU A 223 -14.35 18.10 6.50
C LEU A 223 -14.59 18.10 8.03
N PRO A 224 -15.72 17.57 8.49
CA PRO A 224 -16.01 17.56 9.92
C PRO A 224 -14.99 16.74 10.77
N GLU A 225 -14.99 16.93 12.09
CA GLU A 225 -14.15 16.26 13.11
C GLU A 225 -14.55 14.79 13.36
N GLY A 226 -14.22 13.87 12.44
CA GLY A 226 -14.51 12.43 12.59
C GLY A 226 -13.36 11.49 12.22
N LEU A 227 -13.67 10.36 11.58
CA LEU A 227 -12.69 9.38 11.09
C LEU A 227 -11.51 10.00 10.29
N PRO A 228 -11.70 11.03 9.42
CA PRO A 228 -10.58 11.77 8.81
C PRO A 228 -9.66 12.46 9.84
N ALA A 229 -10.23 13.04 10.91
CA ALA A 229 -9.45 13.69 11.97
C ALA A 229 -8.65 12.67 12.79
N GLN A 230 -9.20 11.47 13.02
CA GLN A 230 -8.52 10.38 13.68
C GLN A 230 -7.30 9.90 12.87
N VAL A 231 -7.46 9.69 11.55
CA VAL A 231 -6.33 9.31 10.67
C VAL A 231 -5.25 10.40 10.64
N ARG A 232 -5.64 11.69 10.64
CA ARG A 232 -4.68 12.80 10.73
C ARG A 232 -3.93 12.83 12.07
N ALA A 233 -4.63 12.54 13.17
CA ALA A 233 -3.99 12.43 14.49
C ALA A 233 -3.01 11.25 14.53
N ALA A 234 -3.36 10.11 13.94
CA ALA A 234 -2.45 8.97 13.78
C ALA A 234 -1.22 9.35 12.95
N SER A 235 -1.42 10.05 11.83
CA SER A 235 -0.33 10.52 10.97
C SER A 235 0.67 11.38 11.74
N ALA A 236 0.18 12.32 12.57
CA ALA A 236 1.03 13.15 13.40
C ALA A 236 1.84 12.35 14.46
N ARG A 237 1.28 11.25 14.99
CA ARG A 237 1.99 10.36 15.92
C ARG A 237 3.01 9.47 15.21
N VAL A 238 2.71 9.01 14.01
CA VAL A 238 3.52 8.04 13.28
C VAL A 238 4.62 8.71 12.46
N ALA A 239 4.41 9.92 11.95
CA ALA A 239 5.38 10.61 11.10
C ALA A 239 6.80 10.70 11.67
N PRO A 240 7.02 10.97 12.98
CA PRO A 240 8.35 10.95 13.56
C PRO A 240 9.03 9.57 13.53
N LEU A 241 8.27 8.48 13.55
CA LEU A 241 8.79 7.10 13.53
C LEU A 241 9.26 6.68 12.14
N LEU A 242 8.90 7.42 11.11
CA LEU A 242 9.19 7.10 9.73
C LEU A 242 10.48 7.78 9.24
N VAL A 243 11.25 7.05 8.45
CA VAL A 243 12.45 7.58 7.78
C VAL A 243 12.50 7.16 6.32
N ARG A 244 13.20 7.95 5.51
CA ARG A 244 13.59 7.59 4.14
C ARG A 244 15.01 7.04 4.16
N ILE A 245 15.17 5.81 3.68
CA ILE A 245 16.47 5.12 3.57
C ILE A 245 16.97 5.29 2.13
N HIS A 246 18.09 5.98 1.95
CA HIS A 246 18.78 6.19 0.69
C HIS A 246 20.03 5.28 0.65
N PRO A 247 20.02 4.16 -0.09
CA PRO A 247 21.21 3.33 -0.23
C PRO A 247 22.32 4.04 -1.01
N LYS A 248 23.56 3.92 -0.56
CA LYS A 248 24.76 4.40 -1.26
C LYS A 248 25.36 3.24 -2.04
N TRP A 249 25.45 3.40 -3.36
CA TRP A 249 25.91 2.37 -4.28
C TRP A 249 27.36 2.58 -4.70
N LYS A 250 28.17 1.52 -4.74
CA LYS A 250 29.58 1.54 -5.15
C LYS A 250 29.80 2.03 -6.60
N GLU A 251 28.89 1.65 -7.50
CA GLU A 251 28.88 2.09 -8.90
C GLU A 251 27.44 2.35 -9.34
N ALA A 252 27.23 3.38 -10.17
CA ALA A 252 25.93 3.62 -10.79
C ALA A 252 25.67 2.51 -11.83
N ARG A 253 24.91 1.48 -11.45
CA ARG A 253 24.41 0.48 -12.39
C ARG A 253 23.35 1.15 -13.26
N TRP A 254 23.59 1.18 -14.57
CA TRP A 254 22.63 1.57 -15.61
C TRP A 254 22.49 0.39 -16.58
N GLY A 255 21.62 -0.56 -16.26
CA GLY A 255 21.35 -1.77 -17.02
C GLY A 255 19.87 -2.17 -16.99
N LEU A 256 19.46 -3.09 -17.88
CA LEU A 256 18.06 -3.46 -18.13
C LEU A 256 17.29 -4.12 -16.95
N VAL A 257 17.95 -4.35 -15.81
CA VAL A 257 17.34 -4.79 -14.54
C VAL A 257 18.08 -4.10 -13.38
N ASP A 258 17.98 -2.77 -13.31
CA ASP A 258 18.59 -2.00 -12.22
C ASP A 258 17.89 -2.29 -10.88
N PRO A 259 18.63 -2.44 -9.77
CA PRO A 259 18.01 -2.40 -8.44
C PRO A 259 17.30 -1.06 -8.26
N ILE A 260 16.09 -1.09 -7.69
CA ILE A 260 15.30 0.12 -7.45
C ILE A 260 16.17 1.09 -6.61
N PRO A 261 16.49 2.31 -7.06
CA PRO A 261 17.55 3.09 -6.39
C PRO A 261 17.22 3.62 -4.98
N GLY A 262 15.97 3.45 -4.50
CA GLY A 262 15.47 4.09 -3.27
C GLY A 262 15.28 5.63 -3.43
N PRO A 263 14.62 6.32 -2.48
CA PRO A 263 14.58 5.88 -1.10
C PRO A 263 13.42 4.97 -0.75
N TYR A 264 13.65 4.18 0.28
CA TYR A 264 12.71 3.24 0.86
C TYR A 264 12.20 3.71 2.21
N THR A 265 11.07 3.18 2.65
CA THR A 265 10.55 3.46 3.97
C THR A 265 11.27 2.62 5.02
N GLY A 266 11.63 3.26 6.13
CA GLY A 266 12.11 2.61 7.35
C GLY A 266 11.31 3.03 8.57
N THR A 267 11.33 2.19 9.60
CA THR A 267 10.69 2.43 10.89
C THR A 267 11.75 2.54 11.98
N ILE A 268 11.74 3.63 12.73
CA ILE A 268 12.57 3.79 13.94
C ILE A 268 12.04 2.83 15.02
N VAL A 269 12.91 1.95 15.50
CA VAL A 269 12.59 0.97 16.55
C VAL A 269 13.31 1.20 17.86
N GLY A 270 14.26 2.12 17.88
CA GLY A 270 15.04 2.50 19.04
C GLY A 270 15.96 3.68 18.72
N PRO A 271 16.71 4.19 19.72
CA PRO A 271 17.66 5.27 19.50
C PRO A 271 18.70 4.93 18.44
N GLY A 272 18.68 5.62 17.29
CA GLY A 272 19.59 5.35 16.18
C GLY A 272 19.28 4.09 15.37
N GLU A 273 18.22 3.35 15.72
CA GLU A 273 17.92 2.02 15.21
C GLU A 273 16.72 2.06 14.26
N ILE A 274 16.93 1.62 13.02
CA ILE A 274 15.93 1.68 11.95
C ILE A 274 15.79 0.29 11.35
N LEU A 275 14.56 -0.24 11.32
CA LEU A 275 14.23 -1.41 10.52
C LEU A 275 13.80 -0.98 9.12
N GLY A 276 14.32 -1.68 8.12
CA GLY A 276 13.85 -1.59 6.74
C GLY A 276 13.69 -2.98 6.13
N TRP A 277 13.03 -3.01 4.96
CA TRP A 277 12.76 -4.26 4.24
C TRP A 277 14.00 -4.74 3.46
N SER A 278 14.48 -5.94 3.76
CA SER A 278 15.78 -6.46 3.28
C SER A 278 15.95 -6.50 1.76
N PRO A 279 14.96 -6.95 0.95
CA PRO A 279 15.12 -7.06 -0.50
C PRO A 279 15.52 -5.76 -1.20
N THR A 280 15.19 -4.61 -0.61
CA THR A 280 15.51 -3.29 -1.17
C THR A 280 16.79 -2.69 -0.59
N ILE A 281 17.10 -2.97 0.67
CA ILE A 281 18.25 -2.34 1.35
C ILE A 281 19.45 -3.27 1.52
N ARG A 282 19.38 -4.54 1.14
CA ARG A 282 20.50 -5.51 1.20
C ARG A 282 20.99 -5.95 -0.18
N ALA A 283 20.70 -5.18 -1.22
CA ALA A 283 21.15 -5.50 -2.58
C ALA A 283 22.69 -5.40 -2.72
N ASP A 284 23.25 -6.28 -3.55
CA ASP A 284 24.68 -6.29 -3.87
C ASP A 284 25.13 -4.94 -4.46
N GLY A 285 26.20 -4.38 -3.89
CA GLY A 285 26.78 -3.10 -4.32
C GLY A 285 26.42 -1.92 -3.43
N ILE A 286 25.57 -2.10 -2.41
CA ILE A 286 25.36 -1.09 -1.37
C ILE A 286 26.58 -1.06 -0.43
N GLU A 287 27.14 0.13 -0.17
CA GLU A 287 28.28 0.34 0.74
C GLU A 287 27.93 1.10 2.02
N GLY A 288 26.71 1.61 2.10
CA GLY A 288 26.21 2.32 3.27
C GLY A 288 24.85 2.96 2.97
N TYR A 289 24.36 3.76 3.90
CA TYR A 289 23.05 4.38 3.77
C TYR A 289 23.11 5.83 4.24
N GLU A 290 22.25 6.65 3.66
CA GLU A 290 21.84 7.92 4.24
C GLU A 290 20.37 7.81 4.65
N VAL A 291 20.06 8.22 5.87
CA VAL A 291 18.71 8.18 6.42
C VAL A 291 18.21 9.60 6.61
N GLU A 292 17.11 9.93 5.96
CA GLU A 292 16.43 11.22 6.07
C GLU A 292 15.22 11.09 7.01
N PHE A 293 15.12 12.03 7.95
CA PHE A 293 14.13 12.04 9.03
C PHE A 293 13.03 13.09 8.78
N SER A 294 11.94 13.02 9.54
CA SER A 294 10.79 13.94 9.42
C SER A 294 11.11 15.41 9.67
N ASP A 295 12.17 15.70 10.42
CA ASP A 295 12.69 17.05 10.65
C ASP A 295 13.64 17.54 9.54
N GLY A 296 13.84 16.76 8.47
CA GLY A 296 14.74 17.05 7.37
C GLY A 296 16.21 16.70 7.64
N THR A 297 16.55 16.29 8.86
CA THR A 297 17.92 15.85 9.20
C THR A 297 18.28 14.62 8.38
N ARG A 298 19.55 14.53 7.97
CA ARG A 298 20.11 13.36 7.29
C ARG A 298 21.30 12.81 8.06
N LEU A 299 21.31 11.51 8.32
CA LEU A 299 22.39 10.83 9.03
C LEU A 299 22.94 9.69 8.18
N SER A 300 24.25 9.47 8.24
CA SER A 300 24.82 8.24 7.69
C SER A 300 24.45 7.06 8.58
N ALA A 301 24.05 5.96 7.96
CA ALA A 301 23.73 4.72 8.65
C ALA A 301 24.51 3.54 8.05
N GLN A 302 24.67 2.51 8.87
CA GLN A 302 25.34 1.27 8.50
C GLN A 302 24.44 0.08 8.82
N ARG A 303 24.57 -0.98 8.01
CA ARG A 303 23.90 -2.24 8.31
C ARG A 303 24.48 -2.82 9.59
N LYS A 304 23.61 -3.17 10.53
CA LYS A 304 24.01 -3.86 11.75
C LYS A 304 23.80 -5.36 11.64
N GLY A 305 22.59 -5.82 11.35
CA GLY A 305 22.26 -7.24 11.18
C GLY A 305 20.97 -7.43 10.39
N THR A 306 20.73 -8.65 9.93
CA THR A 306 19.55 -9.02 9.12
C THR A 306 18.80 -10.21 9.70
N ASP A 307 17.47 -10.21 9.65
CA ASP A 307 16.63 -11.38 9.83
C ASP A 307 16.08 -11.82 8.47
N GLU A 308 16.71 -12.85 7.88
CA GLU A 308 16.36 -13.36 6.55
C GLU A 308 15.02 -14.10 6.53
N ARG A 309 14.59 -14.63 7.68
CA ARG A 309 13.31 -15.35 7.78
C ARG A 309 12.12 -14.44 7.55
N ARG A 310 12.33 -13.15 7.78
CA ARG A 310 11.33 -12.08 7.93
C ARG A 310 11.57 -10.91 6.98
N ASP A 311 12.62 -10.98 6.16
CA ASP A 311 13.03 -9.91 5.25
C ASP A 311 13.21 -8.56 5.94
N LEU A 312 13.85 -8.54 7.11
CA LEU A 312 14.13 -7.30 7.84
C LEU A 312 15.64 -7.08 8.00
N THR A 313 16.07 -5.84 7.82
CA THR A 313 17.44 -5.41 8.07
C THR A 313 17.45 -4.25 9.06
N LEU A 314 18.28 -4.38 10.10
CA LEU A 314 18.54 -3.33 11.08
C LEU A 314 19.67 -2.45 10.57
N LEU A 315 19.39 -1.16 10.42
CA LEU A 315 20.36 -0.11 10.21
C LEU A 315 20.58 0.64 11.52
N VAL A 316 21.81 1.10 11.73
CA VAL A 316 22.19 1.93 12.86
C VAL A 316 22.81 3.24 12.37
N CYS A 317 22.44 4.34 12.99
CA CYS A 317 23.04 5.66 12.80
C CYS A 317 23.37 6.28 14.15
N GLU A 318 24.45 7.07 14.19
CA GLU A 318 24.86 7.78 15.39
C GLU A 318 24.37 9.23 15.33
N ALA A 319 23.65 9.65 16.37
CA ALA A 319 23.35 11.07 16.61
C ALA A 319 23.31 11.35 18.11
N ALA A 320 24.44 11.78 18.66
CA ALA A 320 24.56 12.16 20.05
C ALA A 320 23.59 13.31 20.40
N GLY A 321 22.84 13.15 21.49
CA GLY A 321 21.93 14.18 22.00
C GLY A 321 20.61 14.34 21.23
N ARG A 322 20.35 13.52 20.20
CA ARG A 322 19.05 13.51 19.52
C ARG A 322 17.98 12.91 20.43
N ASP A 323 16.83 13.58 20.49
CA ASP A 323 15.63 12.99 21.07
C ASP A 323 15.00 12.04 20.04
N TRP A 324 14.83 10.78 20.43
CA TRP A 324 14.36 9.73 19.54
C TRP A 324 12.89 9.45 19.80
N PRO A 325 12.05 9.43 18.75
CA PRO A 325 10.64 9.16 18.91
C PRO A 325 10.44 7.73 19.41
N ARG A 326 9.41 7.54 20.24
CA ARG A 326 9.05 6.23 20.80
C ARG A 326 7.73 5.80 20.22
N ALA A 327 7.71 4.61 19.65
CA ALA A 327 6.48 3.99 19.19
C ALA A 327 5.61 3.63 20.40
N GLU A 328 4.36 4.09 20.39
CA GLU A 328 3.33 3.51 21.26
C GLU A 328 2.90 2.18 20.64
N ILE A 329 3.02 1.08 21.38
CA ILE A 329 2.77 -0.27 20.84
C ILE A 329 1.37 -0.71 21.21
N LEU A 330 0.61 -1.23 20.24
CA LEU A 330 -0.66 -1.86 20.50
C LEU A 330 -0.43 -3.25 21.13
N ASP A 331 -1.14 -3.55 22.21
CA ASP A 331 -1.16 -4.90 22.76
C ASP A 331 -1.73 -5.88 21.72
N ALA A 332 -0.96 -6.90 21.35
CA ALA A 332 -1.37 -7.93 20.39
C ALA A 332 -2.66 -8.66 20.82
N GLN A 333 -2.98 -8.70 22.11
CA GLN A 333 -4.24 -9.25 22.63
C GLN A 333 -5.46 -8.38 22.34
N MET A 334 -5.28 -7.13 21.90
CA MET A 334 -6.37 -6.25 21.47
C MET A 334 -6.73 -6.44 19.99
N LEU A 335 -5.83 -7.01 19.18
CA LEU A 335 -6.07 -7.18 17.75
C LEU A 335 -7.22 -8.15 17.45
N ARG A 336 -8.13 -7.75 16.57
CA ARG A 336 -9.25 -8.60 16.11
C ARG A 336 -9.34 -8.55 14.59
N PRO A 337 -9.67 -9.67 13.90
CA PRO A 337 -10.08 -9.61 12.51
C PRO A 337 -11.26 -8.63 12.33
N GLY A 338 -11.21 -7.83 11.27
CA GLY A 338 -12.15 -6.73 11.00
C GLY A 338 -11.78 -5.38 11.62
N GLN A 339 -10.73 -5.32 12.44
CA GLN A 339 -10.24 -4.05 13.00
C GLN A 339 -9.54 -3.22 11.92
N ALA A 340 -9.89 -1.93 11.82
CA ALA A 340 -9.24 -0.99 10.92
C ALA A 340 -7.77 -0.75 11.31
N VAL A 341 -6.93 -0.68 10.28
CA VAL A 341 -5.48 -0.46 10.39
C VAL A 341 -4.99 0.48 9.29
N LEU A 342 -3.81 1.05 9.52
CA LEU A 342 -3.10 1.90 8.56
C LEU A 342 -1.70 1.35 8.35
N SER A 343 -1.30 1.07 7.11
CA SER A 343 0.12 0.95 6.76
C SER A 343 0.65 2.31 6.33
N TRP A 344 1.93 2.56 6.60
CA TRP A 344 2.51 3.88 6.40
C TRP A 344 3.73 3.84 5.50
N SER A 345 3.84 4.83 4.62
CA SER A 345 4.96 5.03 3.71
C SER A 345 5.54 6.44 3.86
N THR A 346 6.81 6.58 3.54
CA THR A 346 7.49 7.87 3.33
C THR A 346 7.64 8.25 1.86
N THR A 347 7.40 7.29 0.96
CA THR A 347 7.72 7.39 -0.46
C THR A 347 6.43 7.41 -1.28
N PHE A 348 6.14 8.57 -1.88
CA PHE A 348 5.33 8.74 -3.10
C PHE A 348 5.92 9.82 -4.03
N GLU A 349 7.12 10.31 -3.73
CA GLU A 349 7.89 11.12 -4.67
C GLU A 349 8.64 10.14 -5.59
N PRO A 350 8.46 10.18 -6.93
CA PRO A 350 9.42 9.53 -7.81
C PRO A 350 10.78 10.13 -7.51
N LEU A 351 11.78 9.28 -7.53
CA LEU A 351 13.13 9.53 -7.04
C LEU A 351 13.72 10.81 -7.65
N GLY A 352 13.57 11.96 -6.98
CA GLY A 352 14.10 13.24 -7.46
C GLY A 352 13.32 14.48 -6.99
N GLY A 353 13.68 15.01 -5.82
CA GLY A 353 13.44 16.40 -5.44
C GLY A 353 12.09 16.71 -4.80
N GLY A 354 12.12 17.31 -3.61
CA GLY A 354 10.94 17.93 -2.99
C GLY A 354 10.44 19.15 -3.79
N PRO A 355 9.36 19.80 -3.34
CA PRO A 355 8.84 21.00 -4.00
C PRO A 355 9.91 22.11 -4.07
N PRO A 356 10.02 22.87 -5.18
CA PRO A 356 10.92 24.01 -5.24
C PRO A 356 10.55 25.03 -4.15
N GLY A 357 11.43 25.19 -3.16
CA GLY A 357 11.29 26.19 -2.10
C GLY A 357 10.57 25.73 -0.83
N GLY A 358 10.19 24.45 -0.69
CA GLY A 358 9.68 23.87 0.56
C GLY A 358 10.72 22.99 1.26
N GLU A 359 10.75 23.00 2.60
CA GLU A 359 11.60 22.08 3.36
C GLU A 359 11.29 20.62 2.96
N PRO A 360 12.29 19.79 2.61
CA PRO A 360 12.09 18.37 2.41
C PRO A 360 11.64 17.76 3.73
N ARG A 361 10.36 17.37 3.80
CA ARG A 361 9.77 16.72 4.96
C ARG A 361 9.36 15.32 4.57
N VAL A 362 9.84 14.33 5.32
CA VAL A 362 9.27 12.98 5.33
C VAL A 362 7.79 13.11 5.68
N VAL A 363 6.92 12.77 4.74
CA VAL A 363 5.47 12.81 4.93
C VAL A 363 4.96 11.39 5.13
N ALA A 364 4.29 11.18 6.26
CA ALA A 364 3.59 9.95 6.55
C ALA A 364 2.38 9.81 5.63
N SER A 365 2.49 8.91 4.67
CA SER A 365 1.43 8.57 3.71
C SER A 365 0.68 7.33 4.22
N PRO A 366 -0.57 7.46 4.71
CA PRO A 366 -1.36 6.34 5.22
C PRO A 366 -2.00 5.53 4.09
N PHE A 367 -2.16 4.23 4.30
CA PHE A 367 -2.91 3.28 3.46
C PHE A 367 -3.91 2.55 4.33
N PHE A 368 -5.19 2.56 3.95
CA PHE A 368 -6.24 1.97 4.76
C PHE A 368 -6.38 0.46 4.50
N GLY A 369 -6.67 -0.27 5.56
CA GLY A 369 -7.16 -1.64 5.47
C GLY A 369 -7.76 -2.10 6.79
N ILE A 370 -7.98 -3.41 6.88
CA ILE A 370 -8.41 -4.12 8.08
C ILE A 370 -7.47 -5.29 8.36
N VAL A 371 -7.39 -5.68 9.62
CA VAL A 371 -6.87 -7.00 9.99
C VAL A 371 -7.77 -8.06 9.35
N SER A 372 -7.28 -8.78 8.34
CA SER A 372 -8.00 -9.87 7.67
C SER A 372 -7.66 -11.24 8.26
N GLY A 373 -6.63 -11.32 9.12
CA GLY A 373 -6.30 -12.53 9.86
C GLY A 373 -5.22 -12.31 10.91
N LEU A 374 -5.20 -13.19 11.91
CA LEU A 374 -4.20 -13.20 12.97
C LEU A 374 -3.49 -14.55 13.00
N ARG A 375 -2.28 -14.55 13.59
CA ARG A 375 -1.48 -15.76 13.83
C ARG A 375 -1.32 -16.61 12.57
N ARG A 376 -1.01 -15.96 11.44
CA ARG A 376 -0.68 -16.65 10.20
C ARG A 376 0.70 -17.32 10.34
N GLN A 377 1.24 -17.86 9.26
CA GLN A 377 2.58 -18.46 9.29
C GLN A 377 3.58 -17.44 9.91
N GLN A 378 4.51 -17.93 10.74
CA GLN A 378 5.42 -17.09 11.52
C GLN A 378 4.71 -16.03 12.41
N ASN A 379 3.50 -16.34 12.89
CA ASN A 379 2.69 -15.47 13.75
C ASN A 379 2.30 -14.10 13.14
N ALA A 380 2.43 -13.96 11.82
CA ALA A 380 2.15 -12.70 11.13
C ALA A 380 0.69 -12.23 11.29
N VAL A 381 0.52 -10.91 11.36
CA VAL A 381 -0.78 -10.25 11.16
C VAL A 381 -1.01 -10.14 9.65
N GLN A 382 -2.19 -10.56 9.22
CA GLN A 382 -2.64 -10.44 7.84
C GLN A 382 -3.59 -9.25 7.72
N THR A 383 -3.42 -8.46 6.67
CA THR A 383 -4.24 -7.27 6.40
C THR A 383 -4.54 -7.16 4.91
N ASP A 384 -5.60 -6.45 4.54
CA ASP A 384 -5.88 -6.06 3.16
C ASP A 384 -5.40 -4.63 2.84
N ALA A 385 -4.74 -3.96 3.80
CA ALA A 385 -4.03 -2.72 3.52
C ALA A 385 -3.03 -2.97 2.37
N PRO A 386 -3.02 -2.12 1.32
CA PRO A 386 -2.19 -2.34 0.14
C PRO A 386 -0.72 -2.56 0.47
N PHE A 387 -0.14 -3.62 -0.10
CA PHE A 387 1.31 -3.81 -0.12
C PHE A 387 1.91 -3.25 -1.39
N LEU A 388 2.62 -2.14 -1.22
CA LEU A 388 3.42 -1.48 -2.24
C LEU A 388 4.87 -1.46 -1.80
N PHE A 389 5.83 -1.44 -2.73
CA PHE A 389 7.26 -1.38 -2.39
C PHE A 389 7.58 -0.18 -1.49
N CYS A 390 6.85 0.93 -1.64
CA CYS A 390 7.02 2.12 -0.80
C CYS A 390 6.53 1.94 0.64
N THR A 391 5.55 1.05 0.90
CA THR A 391 5.02 0.77 2.24
C THR A 391 5.87 -0.26 3.02
N ALA A 392 6.66 -1.06 2.30
CA ALA A 392 7.51 -2.08 2.90
C ALA A 392 8.56 -1.46 3.85
N GLY A 393 8.70 -2.03 5.03
CA GLY A 393 9.58 -1.50 6.10
C GLY A 393 8.93 -0.40 6.96
N GLY A 394 7.76 0.11 6.58
CA GLY A 394 6.95 1.01 7.41
C GLY A 394 6.19 0.27 8.52
N PRO A 395 5.65 0.98 9.52
CA PRO A 395 4.81 0.38 10.54
C PRO A 395 3.39 0.10 10.01
N LEU A 396 2.77 -0.95 10.53
CA LEU A 396 1.31 -1.07 10.55
C LEU A 396 0.81 -0.52 11.90
N THR A 397 -0.24 0.29 11.91
CA THR A 397 -0.83 0.83 13.12
C THR A 397 -2.34 0.61 13.17
N ASP A 398 -2.94 0.79 14.34
CA ASP A 398 -4.37 1.08 14.40
C ASP A 398 -4.67 2.54 13.99
N LEU A 399 -5.95 2.92 14.05
CA LEU A 399 -6.39 4.28 13.74
C LEU A 399 -5.94 5.33 14.76
N ASP A 400 -5.44 4.94 15.94
CA ASP A 400 -4.91 5.88 16.93
C ASP A 400 -3.41 6.16 16.72
N GLY A 401 -2.76 5.43 15.81
CA GLY A 401 -1.33 5.51 15.54
C GLY A 401 -0.47 4.61 16.42
N ARG A 402 -1.08 3.64 17.13
CA ARG A 402 -0.33 2.64 17.93
C ARG A 402 0.20 1.55 17.01
N VAL A 403 1.49 1.29 17.11
CA VAL A 403 2.22 0.35 16.26
C VAL A 403 1.85 -1.10 16.59
N ILE A 404 1.42 -1.82 15.57
CA ILE A 404 1.13 -3.25 15.59
C ILE A 404 2.39 -4.05 15.27
N GLY A 405 3.20 -3.55 14.32
CA GLY A 405 4.36 -4.26 13.81
C GLY A 405 4.95 -3.58 12.57
N VAL A 406 5.89 -4.26 11.92
CA VAL A 406 6.55 -3.79 10.70
C VAL A 406 5.99 -4.50 9.48
N PHE A 407 5.59 -3.71 8.49
CA PHE A 407 4.97 -4.14 7.26
C PHE A 407 6.02 -4.75 6.31
N THR A 408 5.80 -5.98 5.86
CA THR A 408 6.78 -6.72 5.04
C THR A 408 6.07 -7.68 4.08
N GLN A 409 6.76 -8.09 3.02
CA GLN A 409 6.29 -9.18 2.18
C GLN A 409 6.71 -10.49 2.82
N LEU A 410 5.79 -11.17 3.50
CA LEU A 410 6.01 -12.56 3.87
C LEU A 410 5.53 -13.47 2.73
N PHE A 411 6.27 -14.57 2.52
CA PHE A 411 5.87 -15.76 1.75
C PHE A 411 6.11 -15.79 0.23
N GLY A 412 6.80 -14.82 -0.39
CA GLY A 412 7.22 -14.90 -1.80
C GLY A 412 6.10 -15.08 -2.83
N GLN A 413 4.84 -15.12 -2.39
CA GLN A 413 3.65 -15.12 -3.23
C GLN A 413 3.33 -13.68 -3.62
N MET A 414 2.95 -13.48 -4.88
CA MET A 414 2.56 -12.17 -5.37
C MET A 414 1.40 -11.62 -4.54
N THR A 415 1.51 -10.38 -4.11
CA THR A 415 0.50 -9.57 -3.40
C THR A 415 -0.77 -9.33 -4.22
N GLN A 416 -0.86 -9.88 -5.43
CA GLN A 416 -2.01 -9.80 -6.34
C GLN A 416 -3.31 -10.44 -5.81
N ALA A 417 -3.30 -11.00 -4.61
CA ALA A 417 -4.51 -11.46 -3.92
C ALA A 417 -5.16 -10.40 -3.00
N GLY A 418 -4.62 -9.17 -2.93
CA GLY A 418 -5.16 -8.11 -2.07
C GLY A 418 -4.90 -8.36 -0.58
N VAL A 419 -3.82 -9.07 -0.26
CA VAL A 419 -3.46 -9.43 1.11
C VAL A 419 -1.97 -9.15 1.34
N ALA A 420 -1.69 -8.56 2.49
CA ALA A 420 -0.37 -8.21 2.98
C ALA A 420 -0.11 -8.77 4.38
N PHE A 421 1.15 -8.75 4.80
CA PHE A 421 1.57 -9.27 6.09
C PHE A 421 2.37 -8.26 6.90
N THR A 422 2.30 -8.41 8.21
CA THR A 422 3.03 -7.58 9.17
C THR A 422 3.63 -8.48 10.22
N ILE A 423 4.91 -8.27 10.51
CA ILE A 423 5.58 -8.92 11.62
C ILE A 423 5.16 -8.20 12.90
N PRO A 424 4.48 -8.88 13.84
CA PRO A 424 4.04 -8.26 15.09
C PRO A 424 5.21 -7.66 15.86
N TRP A 425 4.99 -6.53 16.53
CA TRP A 425 6.02 -5.88 17.33
C TRP A 425 6.61 -6.80 18.40
N ALA A 426 5.76 -7.59 19.06
CA ALA A 426 6.18 -8.57 20.07
C ALA A 426 7.21 -9.58 19.54
N ASP A 427 7.10 -9.93 18.26
CA ASP A 427 7.99 -10.89 17.61
C ASP A 427 9.36 -10.27 17.26
N LEU A 428 9.45 -8.94 17.19
CA LEU A 428 10.71 -8.21 16.98
C LEU A 428 11.55 -8.10 18.26
N LEU A 429 10.91 -8.06 19.44
CA LEU A 429 11.60 -7.88 20.73
C LEU A 429 12.72 -8.88 21.01
N PRO A 430 12.57 -10.20 20.78
CA PRO A 430 13.67 -11.15 20.96
C PRO A 430 14.71 -11.08 19.81
N THR A 431 14.31 -10.61 18.63
CA THR A 431 15.17 -10.53 17.44
C THR A 431 16.11 -9.33 17.50
N LEU A 432 15.62 -8.17 17.93
CA LEU A 432 16.38 -6.91 17.91
C LEU A 432 17.72 -6.98 18.64
N PRO A 433 17.85 -7.55 19.86
CA PRO A 433 19.14 -7.73 20.53
C PRO A 433 20.17 -8.48 19.68
N LEU A 434 19.76 -9.54 18.99
CA LEU A 434 20.66 -10.33 18.14
C LEU A 434 21.12 -9.51 16.92
N LEU A 435 20.21 -8.75 16.32
CA LEU A 435 20.58 -7.85 15.22
C LEU A 435 21.53 -6.74 15.71
N ARG A 436 21.34 -6.22 16.93
CA ARG A 436 22.24 -5.23 17.56
C ARG A 436 23.64 -5.78 17.86
N GLU A 437 23.78 -7.09 18.05
CA GLU A 437 25.08 -7.75 18.15
C GLU A 437 25.77 -7.89 16.79
N GLY A 438 25.04 -7.61 15.71
CA GLY A 438 25.51 -7.73 14.34
C GLY A 438 25.29 -9.11 13.73
N ARG A 439 24.39 -9.91 14.31
CA ARG A 439 24.06 -11.24 13.80
C ARG A 439 23.17 -11.16 12.56
N ASP A 440 23.49 -12.01 11.59
CA ASP A 440 22.62 -12.33 10.48
C ASP A 440 21.88 -13.63 10.78
N LEU A 441 20.57 -13.51 11.01
CA LEU A 441 19.69 -14.62 11.34
C LEU A 441 19.19 -15.25 10.04
N GLY A 442 19.86 -16.32 9.63
CA GLY A 442 19.45 -17.10 8.47
C GLY A 442 18.18 -17.92 8.71
N VAL A 443 17.68 -18.55 7.64
CA VAL A 443 16.53 -19.46 7.72
C VAL A 443 16.93 -20.74 8.46
N PRO A 444 16.22 -21.16 9.55
CA PRO A 444 16.54 -22.37 10.27
C PRO A 444 16.37 -23.59 9.37
N TYR A 445 17.32 -24.50 9.45
CA TYR A 445 17.49 -25.60 8.53
C TYR A 445 17.73 -26.90 9.27
N LEU A 446 16.90 -27.91 8.98
CA LEU A 446 17.08 -29.27 9.46
C LEU A 446 17.96 -30.10 8.51
N GLY A 447 17.83 -29.86 7.20
CA GLY A 447 18.56 -30.61 6.16
C GLY A 447 18.09 -32.03 5.92
N ALA A 448 16.78 -32.20 5.78
CA ALA A 448 16.16 -33.44 5.33
C ALA A 448 15.12 -33.16 4.24
N ALA A 449 14.91 -34.14 3.36
CA ALA A 449 13.79 -34.19 2.42
C ALA A 449 12.73 -35.15 2.94
N PHE A 450 11.47 -34.84 2.65
CA PHE A 450 10.32 -35.56 3.19
C PHE A 450 9.46 -36.13 2.07
N ALA A 451 8.78 -37.23 2.35
CA ALA A 451 7.78 -37.77 1.45
C ALA A 451 6.58 -36.81 1.32
N PRO A 452 5.90 -36.78 0.16
CA PRO A 452 4.65 -36.06 0.01
C PRO A 452 3.60 -36.47 1.06
N SER A 453 2.77 -35.51 1.47
CA SER A 453 1.69 -35.70 2.43
C SER A 453 0.76 -36.85 2.01
N GLY A 454 0.36 -37.71 2.97
CA GLY A 454 -0.60 -38.80 2.75
C GLY A 454 0.00 -40.20 2.57
N LEU A 455 1.33 -40.33 2.49
CA LEU A 455 2.03 -41.63 2.38
C LEU A 455 2.36 -42.28 3.74
N SER A 456 2.11 -41.60 4.87
CA SER A 456 2.30 -42.15 6.21
C SER A 456 1.09 -41.83 7.11
N GLN A 457 0.66 -42.79 7.92
CA GLN A 457 -0.38 -42.56 8.92
C GLN A 457 0.25 -41.97 10.18
N GLY A 458 0.28 -40.63 10.29
CA GLY A 458 0.56 -39.95 11.56
C GLY A 458 1.98 -39.42 11.78
N GLY A 459 2.70 -39.04 10.72
CA GLY A 459 4.01 -38.40 10.85
C GLY A 459 4.56 -37.84 9.53
N VAL A 460 5.85 -37.55 9.52
CA VAL A 460 6.60 -37.06 8.34
C VAL A 460 7.74 -38.01 8.04
N LEU A 461 7.63 -38.74 6.93
CA LEU A 461 8.62 -39.73 6.51
C LEU A 461 9.84 -39.04 5.89
N LEU A 462 11.04 -39.29 6.42
CA LEU A 462 12.29 -38.86 5.81
C LEU A 462 12.59 -39.71 4.58
N THR A 463 12.82 -39.06 3.45
CA THR A 463 13.23 -39.70 2.20
C THR A 463 14.72 -39.52 1.92
N LYS A 464 15.30 -38.43 2.43
CA LYS A 464 16.72 -38.11 2.27
C LYS A 464 17.21 -37.28 3.44
N VAL A 465 18.45 -37.50 3.86
CA VAL A 465 19.17 -36.64 4.79
C VAL A 465 20.33 -36.01 4.02
N MET A 466 20.48 -34.70 4.13
CA MET A 466 21.51 -33.96 3.43
C MET A 466 22.86 -34.15 4.15
N PRO A 467 23.98 -34.33 3.43
CA PRO A 467 25.31 -34.32 4.07
C PRO A 467 25.57 -33.00 4.81
N ASP A 468 26.40 -33.06 5.85
CA ASP A 468 26.82 -31.91 6.66
C ASP A 468 25.65 -31.06 7.21
N SER A 469 24.52 -31.72 7.49
CA SER A 469 23.31 -31.09 8.00
C SER A 469 23.01 -31.44 9.46
N PRO A 470 22.18 -30.64 10.15
CA PRO A 470 21.68 -30.98 11.48
C PRO A 470 21.03 -32.35 11.57
N ALA A 471 20.25 -32.76 10.55
CA ALA A 471 19.66 -34.09 10.48
C ALA A 471 20.72 -35.21 10.42
N ALA A 472 21.81 -34.99 9.67
CA ALA A 472 22.91 -35.97 9.59
C ALA A 472 23.67 -36.07 10.92
N GLU A 473 23.95 -34.94 11.57
CA GLU A 473 24.64 -34.90 12.86
C GLU A 473 23.83 -35.52 13.99
N ALA A 474 22.51 -35.38 13.92
CA ALA A 474 21.57 -36.03 14.82
C ALA A 474 21.33 -37.53 14.49
N ALA A 475 22.06 -38.09 13.52
CA ALA A 475 21.94 -39.48 13.07
C ALA A 475 20.50 -39.87 12.67
N LEU A 476 19.78 -38.94 12.04
CA LEU A 476 18.53 -39.25 11.34
C LEU A 476 18.86 -40.02 10.07
N GLU A 477 18.02 -40.99 9.73
CA GLU A 477 18.19 -41.83 8.56
C GLU A 477 16.96 -41.75 7.64
N PRO A 478 17.13 -41.95 6.31
CA PRO A 478 15.99 -42.23 5.44
C PRO A 478 15.14 -43.38 5.99
N ALA A 479 13.83 -43.28 5.81
CA ALA A 479 12.79 -44.13 6.41
C ALA A 479 12.46 -43.87 7.89
N ASP A 480 13.17 -42.99 8.59
CA ASP A 480 12.71 -42.51 9.90
C ASP A 480 11.41 -41.69 9.74
N LEU A 481 10.47 -41.88 10.67
CA LEU A 481 9.18 -41.18 10.69
C LEU A 481 9.15 -40.19 11.84
N ILE A 482 9.16 -38.88 11.56
CA ILE A 482 9.03 -37.85 12.61
C ILE A 482 7.56 -37.75 13.03
N LEU A 483 7.31 -37.89 14.33
CA LEU A 483 5.98 -37.88 14.95
C LEU A 483 5.65 -36.55 15.64
N SER A 484 6.65 -35.88 16.23
CA SER A 484 6.52 -34.56 16.85
C SER A 484 7.82 -33.76 16.85
N CYS A 485 7.69 -32.43 17.00
CA CYS A 485 8.79 -31.49 17.23
C CYS A 485 8.49 -30.70 18.51
N ASP A 486 9.38 -30.73 19.49
CA ASP A 486 9.20 -30.13 20.83
C ASP A 486 7.84 -30.46 21.47
N GLY A 487 7.47 -31.74 21.39
CA GLY A 487 6.20 -32.25 21.92
C GLY A 487 4.96 -31.90 21.10
N HIS A 488 5.07 -31.10 20.03
CA HIS A 488 3.96 -30.77 19.14
C HIS A 488 3.79 -31.86 18.07
N PRO A 489 2.65 -32.59 18.04
CA PRO A 489 2.41 -33.63 17.05
C PRO A 489 2.37 -33.05 15.63
N ILE A 490 3.01 -33.75 14.69
CA ILE A 490 3.03 -33.38 13.27
C ILE A 490 2.42 -34.49 12.42
N ARG A 491 1.77 -34.09 11.32
CA ARG A 491 1.09 -35.01 10.38
C ARG A 491 1.56 -34.86 8.94
N ASN A 492 2.31 -33.81 8.64
CA ASN A 492 2.82 -33.53 7.31
C ASN A 492 4.05 -32.61 7.36
N ALA A 493 4.80 -32.60 6.26
CA ALA A 493 6.04 -31.84 6.14
C ALA A 493 5.82 -30.31 6.31
N THR A 494 4.65 -29.79 5.92
CA THR A 494 4.31 -28.36 6.10
C THR A 494 4.23 -27.98 7.58
N GLN A 495 3.64 -28.83 8.43
CA GLN A 495 3.59 -28.61 9.87
C GLN A 495 4.98 -28.65 10.50
N LEU A 496 5.81 -29.62 10.11
CA LEU A 496 7.19 -29.68 10.57
C LEU A 496 7.96 -28.42 10.17
N ALA A 497 7.89 -28.03 8.90
CA ALA A 497 8.56 -26.83 8.40
C ALA A 497 8.11 -25.57 9.15
N LYS A 498 6.81 -25.46 9.49
CA LYS A 498 6.30 -24.35 10.29
C LYS A 498 6.93 -24.33 11.69
N LEU A 499 6.97 -25.46 12.39
CA LEU A 499 7.56 -25.55 13.73
C LEU A 499 9.06 -25.22 13.69
N ILE A 500 9.81 -25.77 12.74
CA ILE A 500 11.23 -25.45 12.57
C ILE A 500 11.45 -23.95 12.31
N GLN A 501 10.57 -23.29 11.54
CA GLN A 501 10.65 -21.85 11.27
C GLN A 501 10.34 -20.95 12.47
N GLU A 502 9.76 -21.48 13.55
CA GLU A 502 9.53 -20.73 14.80
C GLU A 502 10.84 -20.57 15.62
N HIS A 503 11.90 -21.31 15.26
CA HIS A 503 13.21 -21.26 15.89
C HIS A 503 14.21 -20.37 15.14
N LEU A 504 15.36 -20.15 15.78
CA LEU A 504 16.55 -19.54 15.22
C LEU A 504 17.59 -20.61 14.83
N PRO A 505 18.53 -20.30 13.92
CA PRO A 505 19.79 -21.04 13.85
C PRO A 505 20.43 -21.17 15.23
N ASP A 506 21.05 -22.33 15.48
CA ASP A 506 21.68 -22.74 16.75
C ASP A 506 20.69 -23.12 17.87
N ASP A 507 19.39 -22.94 17.68
CA ASP A 507 18.39 -23.47 18.61
C ASP A 507 18.41 -25.01 18.58
N ARG A 508 18.16 -25.60 19.75
CA ARG A 508 18.02 -27.04 19.92
C ARG A 508 16.55 -27.42 19.97
N VAL A 509 16.13 -28.26 19.04
CA VAL A 509 14.78 -28.84 18.98
C VAL A 509 14.83 -30.33 19.32
N THR A 510 13.73 -30.87 19.81
CA THR A 510 13.59 -32.30 20.11
C THR A 510 12.61 -32.94 19.14
N LEU A 511 13.09 -33.85 18.29
CA LEU A 511 12.25 -34.60 17.36
C LEU A 511 11.93 -35.97 17.95
N THR A 512 10.66 -36.25 18.18
CA THR A 512 10.23 -37.63 18.48
C THR A 512 10.08 -38.35 17.15
N ILE A 513 10.86 -39.42 16.96
CA ILE A 513 10.86 -40.20 15.72
C ILE A 513 10.54 -41.66 16.00
N GLU A 514 10.01 -42.34 15.00
CA GLU A 514 9.97 -43.80 14.91
C GLU A 514 11.06 -44.25 13.92
N LYS A 515 12.02 -45.04 14.40
CA LYS A 515 13.16 -45.50 13.58
C LYS A 515 12.68 -46.46 12.49
N GLY A 516 13.00 -46.16 11.23
CA GLY A 516 12.49 -46.94 10.09
C GLY A 516 12.91 -48.42 10.09
N ARG A 517 14.05 -48.74 10.71
CA ARG A 517 14.61 -50.10 10.76
C ARG A 517 14.05 -50.96 11.90
N THR A 518 13.67 -50.34 13.02
CA THR A 518 13.33 -51.06 14.27
C THR A 518 11.89 -50.81 14.73
N GLY A 519 11.24 -49.75 14.26
CA GLY A 519 9.95 -49.28 14.78
C GLY A 519 10.05 -48.67 16.18
N GLU A 520 11.26 -48.50 16.73
CA GLU A 520 11.48 -47.94 18.05
C GLU A 520 11.22 -46.44 18.04
N ARG A 521 10.54 -45.95 19.10
CA ARG A 521 10.29 -44.52 19.28
C ARG A 521 11.34 -43.91 20.20
N ILE A 522 12.02 -42.88 19.70
CA ILE A 522 13.07 -42.18 20.43
C ILE A 522 12.94 -40.66 20.26
N ASP A 523 13.39 -39.92 21.26
CA ASP A 523 13.54 -38.47 21.18
C ASP A 523 14.96 -38.12 20.76
N VAL A 524 15.08 -37.41 19.64
CA VAL A 524 16.35 -37.02 19.04
C VAL A 524 16.51 -35.51 19.17
N PRO A 525 17.46 -35.03 19.98
CA PRO A 525 17.81 -33.62 19.99
C PRO A 525 18.56 -33.25 18.71
N VAL A 526 18.14 -32.17 18.07
CA VAL A 526 18.76 -31.62 16.86
C VAL A 526 19.09 -30.15 17.08
N THR A 527 20.34 -29.76 16.85
CA THR A 527 20.74 -28.34 16.84
C THR A 527 20.62 -27.80 15.43
N LEU A 528 19.69 -26.87 15.21
CA LEU A 528 19.43 -26.27 13.91
C LEU A 528 20.62 -25.44 13.42
N ARG A 529 20.72 -25.26 12.10
CA ARG A 529 21.70 -24.34 11.47
C ARG A 529 21.00 -23.36 10.56
N ALA A 530 21.71 -22.30 10.18
CA ALA A 530 21.29 -21.48 9.06
C ALA A 530 21.35 -22.33 7.79
N ARG A 531 20.32 -22.22 6.94
CA ARG A 531 20.30 -22.85 5.63
C ARG A 531 21.52 -22.35 4.84
N PRO A 532 22.35 -23.24 4.26
CA PRO A 532 23.40 -22.82 3.34
C PRO A 532 22.79 -21.98 2.21
N GLY A 533 23.45 -20.88 1.83
CA GLY A 533 22.98 -20.02 0.74
C GLY A 533 22.75 -20.82 -0.55
N GLU A 534 21.73 -20.45 -1.31
CA GLU A 534 21.51 -20.93 -2.68
C GLU A 534 22.47 -20.26 -3.67
#